data_AF-A0A6J6TZX3-F1
#
_entry.id   AF-A0A6J6TZX3-F1
#
_cell.length_a   1.000
_cell.length_b   1.000
_cell.length_c   1.000
_cell.angle_alpha   90.00
_cell.angle_beta   90.00
_cell.angle_gamma   90.00
#
_symmetry.space_group_name_H-M   'P 1'
#
loop_
_entity.id
_entity.type
_entity.pdbx_description
1 polymer ?
#
loop_
_entity_poly.entity_id
_entity_poly.type
_entity_poly.pdbx_seq_one_letter_code
_entity_poly.pdbx_strand_id
1 'polypeptide(L)'
;MSESTSPTTADLQAEIAAARQELVATISTLKGEMTAGAIARRGGRAITGWFTDEFGGIRPERVAVVGVVVAGIVILKIARSRRG
;
A
#
# COMPACT_ATOMS: atom_id res chain seq x y z
N MET A 1 -8.22 -30.63 -41.40
CA MET A 1 -8.33 -29.24 -41.89
C MET A 1 -9.08 -28.47 -40.83
N SER A 2 -8.37 -27.76 -39.96
CA SER A 2 -9.01 -26.89 -38.98
C SER A 2 -9.46 -25.63 -39.71
N GLU A 3 -10.78 -25.47 -39.80
CA GLU A 3 -11.43 -24.32 -40.40
C GLU A 3 -11.16 -23.10 -39.50
N SER A 4 -10.16 -22.30 -39.87
CA SER A 4 -9.95 -20.99 -39.25
C SER A 4 -11.00 -20.04 -39.79
N THR A 5 -12.22 -20.11 -39.24
CA THR A 5 -13.22 -19.08 -39.46
C THR A 5 -12.67 -17.77 -38.91
N SER A 6 -12.51 -16.77 -39.77
CA SER A 6 -12.07 -15.44 -39.34
C SER A 6 -13.11 -14.88 -38.36
N PRO A 7 -12.70 -14.44 -37.16
CA PRO A 7 -13.64 -13.95 -36.16
C PRO A 7 -14.45 -12.79 -36.75
N THR A 8 -15.76 -12.84 -36.55
CA THR A 8 -16.63 -11.76 -37.02
C THR A 8 -16.44 -10.53 -36.14
N THR A 9 -16.84 -9.37 -36.63
CA THR A 9 -16.79 -8.13 -35.84
C THR A 9 -17.63 -8.24 -34.56
N ALA A 10 -18.71 -9.03 -34.57
CA ALA A 10 -19.51 -9.32 -33.39
C ALA A 10 -18.75 -10.15 -32.35
N ASP A 11 -17.99 -11.16 -32.78
CA ASP A 11 -17.17 -11.98 -31.89
C ASP A 11 -16.08 -11.15 -31.21
N LEU A 12 -15.41 -10.27 -31.96
CA LEU A 12 -14.41 -9.35 -31.42
C LEU A 12 -15.00 -8.36 -30.42
N GLN A 13 -16.21 -7.84 -30.69
CA GLN A 13 -16.90 -6.95 -29.76
C GLN A 13 -17.30 -7.66 -28.47
N ALA A 14 -17.74 -8.92 -28.56
CA ALA A 14 -18.07 -9.74 -27.40
C ALA A 14 -16.82 -10.02 -26.55
N GLU A 15 -15.70 -10.36 -27.17
CA GLU A 15 -14.43 -10.60 -26.48
C GLU A 15 -13.89 -9.34 -25.79
N ILE A 16 -13.96 -8.18 -26.45
CA ILE A 16 -13.57 -6.90 -25.85
C ILE A 16 -14.46 -6.56 -24.64
N ALA A 17 -15.77 -6.83 -24.73
CA ALA A 17 -16.69 -6.59 -23.62
C ALA A 17 -16.36 -7.49 -22.41
N ALA A 18 -16.08 -8.77 -22.65
CA ALA A 18 -15.66 -9.72 -21.62
C ALA A 18 -14.33 -9.29 -20.98
N ALA A 19 -13.32 -8.96 -21.79
CA ALA A 19 -12.01 -8.50 -21.30
C ALA A 19 -12.10 -7.22 -20.45
N ARG A 20 -13.00 -6.29 -20.82
CA ARG A 20 -13.24 -5.08 -20.02
C ARG A 20 -13.87 -5.40 -18.66
N GLN A 21 -14.81 -6.34 -18.61
CA GLN A 21 -15.43 -6.76 -17.35
C GLN A 21 -14.39 -7.42 -16.42
N GLU A 22 -13.53 -8.28 -16.96
CA GLU A 22 -12.44 -8.91 -16.22
C GLU A 22 -11.42 -7.88 -15.72
N LEU A 23 -11.06 -6.90 -16.55
CA LEU A 23 -10.15 -5.82 -16.15
C LEU A 23 -10.73 -4.98 -15.01
N VAL A 24 -12.01 -4.60 -15.09
CA VAL A 24 -12.68 -3.84 -14.02
C VAL A 24 -12.72 -4.65 -12.72
N ALA A 25 -13.02 -5.95 -12.80
CA ALA A 25 -13.00 -6.83 -11.63
C ALA A 25 -11.59 -6.89 -11.01
N THR A 26 -10.56 -7.04 -11.84
CA THR A 26 -9.15 -7.07 -11.40
C THR A 26 -8.73 -5.77 -10.73
N ILE A 27 -9.06 -4.63 -11.35
CA ILE A 27 -8.75 -3.30 -10.77
C ILE A 27 -9.47 -3.11 -9.44
N SER A 28 -10.73 -3.55 -9.32
CA SER A 28 -11.47 -3.48 -8.06
C SER A 28 -10.78 -4.28 -6.95
N THR A 29 -10.32 -5.49 -7.26
CA THR A 29 -9.55 -6.33 -6.32
C THR A 29 -8.25 -5.64 -5.91
N LEU A 30 -7.44 -5.18 -6.88
CA LEU A 30 -6.18 -4.47 -6.59
C LEU A 30 -6.40 -3.22 -5.73
N LYS A 31 -7.46 -2.46 -6.01
CA LYS A 31 -7.83 -1.27 -5.23
C LYS A 31 -8.22 -1.65 -3.79
N GLY A 32 -8.89 -2.79 -3.60
CA GLY A 32 -9.18 -3.36 -2.28
C GLY A 32 -7.92 -3.70 -1.49
N GLU A 33 -6.94 -4.33 -2.15
CA GLU A 33 -5.64 -4.68 -1.56
C GLU A 33 -4.77 -3.45 -1.26
N MET A 34 -4.94 -2.37 -2.02
CA MET A 34 -4.28 -1.08 -1.81
C MET A 34 -5.07 -0.11 -0.91
N THR A 35 -6.12 -0.57 -0.24
CA THR A 35 -6.82 0.29 0.73
C THR A 35 -5.87 0.75 1.83
N ALA A 36 -6.09 1.96 2.32
CA ALA A 36 -5.28 2.52 3.41
C ALA A 36 -5.22 1.57 4.62
N GLY A 37 -6.30 0.85 4.92
CA GLY A 37 -6.32 -0.18 5.98
C GLY A 37 -5.43 -1.39 5.68
N ALA A 38 -5.43 -1.90 4.45
CA ALA A 38 -4.57 -3.01 4.05
C ALA A 38 -3.08 -2.60 4.03
N ILE A 39 -2.79 -1.41 3.50
CA ILE A 39 -1.45 -0.81 3.51
C ILE A 39 -0.99 -0.55 4.95
N ALA A 40 -1.86 0.00 5.82
CA ALA A 40 -1.52 0.25 7.22
C ALA A 40 -1.29 -1.06 8.01
N ARG A 41 -2.02 -2.14 7.73
CA ARG A 41 -1.75 -3.46 8.34
C ARG A 41 -0.42 -4.06 7.86
N ARG A 42 -0.06 -3.87 6.58
CA ARG A 42 1.22 -4.32 6.03
C ARG A 42 2.38 -3.47 6.55
N GLY A 43 2.22 -2.15 6.55
CA GLY A 43 3.18 -1.18 7.08
C GLY A 43 3.32 -1.29 8.59
N GLY A 44 2.24 -1.51 9.32
CA GLY A 44 2.25 -1.72 10.77
C GLY A 44 3.10 -2.91 11.18
N ARG A 45 3.00 -4.05 10.48
CA ARG A 45 3.90 -5.18 10.70
C ARG A 45 5.37 -4.85 10.40
N ALA A 46 5.64 -4.08 9.35
CA ALA A 46 7.01 -3.65 9.02
C ALA A 46 7.57 -2.67 10.06
N ILE A 47 6.76 -1.73 10.56
CA ILE A 47 7.12 -0.78 11.60
C ILE A 47 7.37 -1.51 12.92
N THR A 48 6.46 -2.39 13.34
CA THR A 48 6.65 -3.19 14.56
C THR A 48 7.93 -4.02 14.46
N GLY A 49 8.20 -4.69 13.33
CA GLY A 49 9.45 -5.42 13.11
C GLY A 49 10.72 -4.55 13.11
N TRP A 50 10.60 -3.24 12.90
CA TRP A 50 11.71 -2.31 13.08
C TRP A 50 11.99 -2.03 14.56
N PHE A 51 10.96 -1.95 15.39
CA PHE A 51 11.07 -1.67 16.83
C PHE A 51 11.20 -2.92 17.70
N THR A 52 10.81 -4.09 17.20
CA THR A 52 10.86 -5.36 17.94
C THR A 52 11.98 -6.27 17.42
N ASP A 53 12.53 -7.08 18.30
CA ASP A 53 13.49 -8.14 17.98
C ASP A 53 12.78 -9.42 17.56
N GLU A 54 13.53 -10.42 17.10
CA GLU A 54 13.03 -11.71 16.60
C GLU A 54 12.22 -12.52 17.63
N PHE A 55 12.37 -12.19 18.92
CA PHE A 55 11.60 -12.75 20.04
C PHE A 55 10.45 -11.85 20.53
N GLY A 56 10.17 -10.74 19.84
CA GLY A 56 9.15 -9.77 20.23
C GLY A 56 9.58 -8.79 21.34
N GLY A 57 10.84 -8.83 21.77
CA GLY A 57 11.41 -7.84 22.69
C GLY A 57 11.55 -6.46 22.02
N ILE A 58 11.35 -5.38 22.76
CA ILE A 58 11.54 -4.01 22.22
C ILE A 58 13.04 -3.75 22.06
N ARG A 59 13.46 -3.17 20.93
CA ARG A 59 14.83 -2.68 20.67
C ARG A 59 14.98 -1.24 21.20
N PRO A 60 15.49 -1.03 22.43
CA PRO A 60 15.46 0.27 23.10
C PRO A 60 16.29 1.33 22.36
N GLU A 61 17.35 0.95 21.66
CA GLU A 61 18.21 1.88 20.89
C GLU A 61 17.41 2.57 19.79
N ARG A 62 16.57 1.82 19.07
CA ARG A 62 15.74 2.34 17.97
C ARG A 62 14.61 3.23 18.47
N VAL A 63 14.01 2.87 19.61
CA VAL A 63 13.01 3.70 20.28
C VAL A 63 13.63 5.01 20.76
N ALA A 64 14.83 4.97 21.33
CA ALA A 64 15.53 6.16 21.80
C ALA A 64 15.83 7.13 20.66
N VAL A 65 16.35 6.65 19.51
CA VAL A 65 16.62 7.48 18.33
C VAL A 65 15.36 8.19 17.85
N VAL A 66 14.24 7.45 17.69
CA VAL A 66 12.97 8.06 17.26
C VAL A 66 12.45 9.05 18.30
N GLY A 67 12.55 8.72 19.59
CA GLY A 67 12.17 9.61 20.68
C GLY A 67 12.91 10.94 20.65
N VAL A 68 14.23 10.92 20.43
CA VAL A 68 15.05 12.13 20.31
C VAL A 68 14.63 12.98 19.10
N VAL A 69 14.42 12.34 17.94
CA VAL A 69 13.99 13.05 16.72
C VAL A 69 12.63 13.72 16.92
N VAL A 70 11.65 13.01 17.47
CA VAL A 70 10.32 13.55 17.74
C VAL A 70 10.39 14.70 18.75
N ALA A 71 11.14 14.53 19.84
CA ALA A 71 11.33 15.58 20.84
C ALA A 71 11.96 16.84 20.21
N GLY A 72 13.00 16.69 19.38
CA GLY A 72 13.63 17.78 18.66
C GLY A 72 12.67 18.53 17.73
N ILE A 73 11.85 17.81 16.96
CA ILE A 73 10.84 18.40 16.08
C ILE A 73 9.80 19.18 16.88
N VAL A 74 9.30 18.62 17.99
CA VAL A 74 8.31 19.27 18.85
C VAL A 74 8.88 20.55 19.45
N ILE A 75 10.10 20.50 19.99
CA ILE A 75 10.80 21.67 20.52
C ILE A 75 10.96 22.74 19.43
N LEU A 76 11.41 22.35 18.24
CA LEU A 76 11.57 23.28 17.11
C LEU A 76 10.24 23.91 16.69
N LYS A 77 9.17 23.12 16.62
CA LYS A 77 7.83 23.60 16.26
C LYS A 77 7.32 24.62 17.28
N ILE A 78 7.49 24.33 18.58
CA ILE A 78 7.11 25.26 19.67
C ILE A 78 7.95 26.54 19.58
N ALA A 79 9.27 26.41 19.40
CA ALA A 79 10.15 27.56 19.27
C ALA A 79 9.81 28.43 18.05
N ARG A 80 9.45 27.81 16.92
CA ARG A 80 9.01 28.52 15.71
C ARG A 80 7.66 29.21 15.91
N SER A 81 6.71 28.55 16.58
CA SER A 81 5.40 29.12 16.90
C SER A 81 5.46 30.30 17.88
N ARG A 82 6.55 30.45 18.63
CA ARG A 82 6.77 31.59 19.54
C ARG A 82 7.55 32.74 18.91
N ARG A 83 8.10 32.55 17.71
CA ARG A 83 8.90 33.54 16.96
C ARG A 83 8.13 34.22 15.82
N GLY A 84 6.93 33.74 15.51
CA GLY A 84 5.95 34.43 14.65
C GLY A 84 4.84 34.97 15.51
#